data_AF-A0A1S8C704-F1
#
_entry.id   AF-A0A1S8C704-F1
#
_cell.length_a   1.000
_cell.length_b   1.000
_cell.length_c   1.000
_cell.angle_alpha   90.00
_cell.angle_beta   90.00
_cell.angle_gamma   90.00
#
_symmetry.space_group_name_H-M   'P 1'
#
loop_
_entity.id
_entity.type
_entity.pdbx_description
1 polymer ?
#
loop_
_entity_poly.entity_id
_entity_poly.type
_entity_poly.pdbx_seq_one_letter_code
_entity_poly.pdbx_strand_id
1 'polypeptide(L)'
;MTEREAAAGRRSRGRPARRFALTEVGRASFPHAYDDLALTALRFVAAHGGPEAVREVAEQQLAGLEERCSAAVAQAQRDATEPVDRAEVVAAALTTEGYAAMAMSLGGGAISNGEQLCQHHCPVAHVAAEFPQLCEAETAVISRLVGTHVQRLATIAHGDGICTTHIPGPHVPGPHIPAPTQRAGNKVVPARPVPAGRATAGTAGASTRSTPSIDRERTPA
;
A
#
# COMPACT_ATOMS: atom_id res chain seq x y z
N MET A 1 -0.12 -23.42 -12.90
CA MET A 1 1.33 -23.72 -12.95
C MET A 1 1.83 -23.36 -14.34
N THR A 2 2.72 -22.39 -14.46
CA THR A 2 3.31 -21.99 -15.75
C THR A 2 4.75 -22.46 -15.77
N GLU A 3 5.12 -23.22 -16.79
CA GLU A 3 6.49 -23.63 -17.06
C GLU A 3 7.25 -22.43 -17.62
N ARG A 4 8.38 -22.06 -16.98
CA ARG A 4 9.30 -21.05 -17.51
C ARG A 4 10.50 -21.76 -18.12
N GLU A 5 10.82 -21.44 -19.37
CA GLU A 5 12.05 -21.90 -20.02
C GLU A 5 13.27 -21.33 -19.29
N ALA A 6 14.24 -22.19 -19.01
CA ALA A 6 15.52 -21.77 -18.44
C ALA A 6 16.36 -21.06 -19.50
N ALA A 7 16.91 -19.89 -19.16
CA ALA A 7 17.93 -19.23 -19.97
C ALA A 7 19.10 -20.20 -20.19
N ALA A 8 19.60 -20.26 -21.43
CA ALA A 8 20.58 -21.24 -21.90
C ALA A 8 21.96 -21.10 -21.21
N GLY A 9 22.08 -21.64 -20.00
CA GLY A 9 23.35 -21.86 -19.30
C GLY A 9 23.97 -23.21 -19.66
N ARG A 10 25.30 -23.28 -19.59
CA ARG A 10 26.14 -24.43 -20.00
C ARG A 10 25.55 -25.76 -19.51
N ARG A 11 25.20 -26.63 -20.47
CA ARG A 11 24.58 -27.94 -20.24
C ARG A 11 25.52 -28.86 -19.46
N SER A 12 25.19 -29.19 -18.21
CA SER A 12 25.77 -30.34 -17.49
C SER A 12 25.00 -31.61 -17.86
N ARG A 13 25.66 -32.77 -17.89
CA ARG A 13 24.98 -34.07 -18.11
C ARG A 13 24.07 -34.37 -16.92
N GLY A 14 22.76 -34.52 -17.17
CA GLY A 14 21.75 -34.86 -16.15
C GLY A 14 20.31 -34.63 -16.64
N ARG A 15 19.31 -35.00 -15.83
CA ARG A 15 17.88 -34.73 -16.07
C ARG A 15 17.67 -33.21 -16.18
N PRO A 16 16.96 -32.69 -17.20
CA PRO A 16 16.74 -31.25 -17.35
C PRO A 16 16.13 -30.62 -16.09
N ALA A 17 16.72 -29.52 -15.62
CA ALA A 17 16.16 -28.75 -14.52
C ALA A 17 14.93 -27.97 -15.01
N ARG A 18 13.73 -28.49 -14.74
CA ARG A 18 12.47 -27.75 -14.94
C ARG A 18 12.25 -26.82 -13.76
N ARG A 19 11.95 -25.54 -14.03
CA ARG A 19 11.56 -24.56 -13.02
C ARG A 19 10.06 -24.32 -13.12
N PHE A 20 9.36 -24.50 -12.01
CA PHE A 20 7.93 -24.27 -11.92
C PHE A 20 7.67 -23.06 -11.03
N ALA A 21 6.79 -22.18 -11.48
CA ALA A 21 6.23 -21.12 -10.66
C ALA A 21 4.72 -21.38 -10.47
N LEU A 22 4.24 -21.13 -9.25
CA LEU A 22 2.82 -21.06 -8.98
C LEU A 22 2.23 -19.89 -9.75
N THR A 23 1.16 -20.17 -10.49
CA THR A 23 0.32 -19.15 -11.11
C THR A 23 -0.55 -18.51 -10.05
N GLU A 24 -1.03 -17.29 -10.27
CA GLU A 24 -1.95 -16.61 -9.36
C GLU A 24 -3.18 -17.47 -9.02
N VAL A 25 -3.82 -18.03 -10.05
CA VAL A 25 -4.92 -19.00 -9.90
C VAL A 25 -4.50 -20.23 -9.08
N GLY A 26 -3.25 -20.68 -9.23
CA GLY A 26 -2.75 -21.86 -8.50
C GLY A 26 -2.43 -21.55 -7.04
N ARG A 27 -2.06 -20.30 -6.73
CA ARG A 27 -1.88 -19.79 -5.37
C ARG A 27 -3.23 -19.68 -4.66
N ALA A 28 -4.24 -19.14 -5.33
CA ALA A 28 -5.61 -19.04 -4.83
C ALA A 28 -6.36 -20.39 -4.69
N SER A 29 -5.83 -21.48 -5.27
CA SER A 29 -6.46 -22.81 -5.21
C SER A 29 -6.10 -23.61 -3.95
N PHE A 30 -5.13 -23.15 -3.15
CA PHE A 30 -4.84 -23.76 -1.86
C PHE A 30 -5.84 -23.22 -0.83
N PRO A 31 -6.44 -24.06 0.03
CA PRO A 31 -7.41 -23.59 1.02
C PRO A 31 -6.76 -22.60 1.98
N HIS A 32 -7.19 -21.34 1.94
CA HIS A 32 -6.84 -20.28 2.87
C HIS A 32 -7.67 -20.37 4.16
N ALA A 33 -7.81 -21.57 4.72
CA ALA A 33 -8.70 -21.81 5.86
C ALA A 33 -8.36 -20.95 7.09
N TYR A 34 -7.09 -20.54 7.23
CA TYR A 34 -6.64 -19.61 8.26
C TYR A 34 -7.12 -18.18 8.01
N ASP A 35 -7.09 -17.72 6.76
CA ASP A 35 -7.54 -16.37 6.42
C ASP A 35 -9.07 -16.27 6.54
N ASP A 36 -9.81 -17.33 6.16
CA ASP A 36 -11.27 -17.41 6.34
C ASP A 36 -11.67 -17.36 7.82
N LEU A 37 -10.93 -18.08 8.67
CA LEU A 37 -11.14 -18.04 10.11
C LEU A 37 -10.82 -16.65 10.68
N ALA A 38 -9.71 -16.05 10.27
CA ALA A 38 -9.31 -14.71 10.69
C ALA A 38 -10.32 -13.64 10.25
N LEU A 39 -10.80 -13.70 9.01
CA LEU A 39 -11.86 -12.83 8.49
C LEU A 39 -13.15 -13.00 9.30
N THR A 40 -13.55 -14.24 9.57
CA THR A 40 -14.75 -14.51 10.38
C THR A 40 -14.63 -13.90 11.78
N ALA A 41 -13.46 -14.06 12.43
CA ALA A 41 -13.20 -13.49 13.75
C ALA A 41 -13.20 -11.96 13.72
N LEU A 42 -12.51 -11.33 12.77
CA LEU A 42 -12.45 -9.87 12.68
C LEU A 42 -13.79 -9.24 12.30
N ARG A 43 -14.58 -9.89 11.44
CA ARG A 43 -15.98 -9.47 11.16
C ARG A 43 -16.83 -9.51 12.43
N PHE A 44 -16.66 -10.55 13.26
CA PHE A 44 -17.35 -10.64 14.54
C PHE A 44 -16.94 -9.50 15.48
N VAL A 45 -15.65 -9.22 15.60
CA VAL A 45 -15.12 -8.09 16.40
C VAL A 45 -15.68 -6.77 15.87
N ALA A 46 -15.62 -6.53 14.56
CA ALA A 46 -16.15 -5.33 13.94
C ALA A 46 -17.66 -5.15 14.21
N ALA A 47 -18.44 -6.22 14.16
CA ALA A 47 -19.89 -6.17 14.40
C ALA A 47 -20.25 -5.80 15.84
N HIS A 48 -19.42 -6.16 16.83
CA HIS A 48 -19.72 -5.95 18.25
C HIS A 48 -18.98 -4.76 18.88
N GLY A 49 -17.76 -4.48 18.41
CA GLY A 49 -16.87 -3.43 18.95
C GLY A 49 -16.54 -2.31 17.95
N GLY A 50 -17.05 -2.39 16.72
CA GLY A 50 -16.81 -1.39 15.69
C GLY A 50 -15.36 -1.38 15.16
N PRO A 51 -14.99 -0.36 14.37
CA PRO A 51 -13.68 -0.27 13.73
C PRO A 51 -12.53 -0.10 14.73
N GLU A 52 -12.76 0.53 15.88
CA GLU A 52 -11.74 0.72 16.92
C GLU A 52 -11.33 -0.61 17.57
N ALA A 53 -12.27 -1.51 17.82
CA ALA A 53 -11.94 -2.84 18.34
C ALA A 53 -11.08 -3.64 17.35
N VAL A 54 -11.29 -3.46 16.04
CA VAL A 54 -10.42 -4.05 15.01
C VAL A 54 -9.03 -3.44 15.05
N ARG A 55 -8.92 -2.11 15.24
CA ARG A 55 -7.63 -1.42 15.41
C ARG A 55 -6.86 -1.96 16.61
N GLU A 56 -7.52 -2.15 17.75
CA GLU A 56 -6.91 -2.75 18.95
C GLU A 56 -6.39 -4.16 18.70
N VAL A 57 -7.16 -4.99 17.98
CA VAL A 57 -6.70 -6.34 17.58
C VAL A 57 -5.49 -6.25 16.64
N ALA A 58 -5.48 -5.32 15.68
CA ALA A 58 -4.35 -5.12 14.78
C ALA A 58 -3.08 -4.70 15.53
N GLU A 59 -3.20 -3.76 16.47
CA GLU A 59 -2.10 -3.32 17.33
C GLU A 59 -1.58 -4.48 18.20
N GLN A 60 -2.48 -5.25 18.82
CA GLN A 60 -2.11 -6.42 19.63
C GLN A 60 -1.42 -7.50 18.80
N GLN A 61 -1.89 -7.76 17.57
CA GLN A 61 -1.29 -8.72 16.65
C GLN A 61 0.16 -8.33 16.29
N LEU A 62 0.43 -7.03 16.13
CA LEU A 62 1.76 -6.54 15.80
C LEU A 62 2.66 -6.28 17.01
N ALA A 63 2.14 -6.24 18.24
CA ALA A 63 2.95 -5.95 19.42
C ALA A 63 4.15 -6.90 19.57
N GLY A 64 3.94 -8.21 19.35
CA GLY A 64 5.03 -9.19 19.39
C GLY A 64 6.02 -9.04 18.24
N LEU A 65 5.55 -8.65 17.05
CA LEU A 65 6.40 -8.34 15.91
C LEU A 65 7.29 -7.13 16.22
N GLU A 66 6.69 -6.06 16.75
CA GLU A 66 7.38 -4.84 17.14
C GLU A 66 8.46 -5.10 18.19
N GLU A 67 8.17 -5.92 19.20
CA GLU A 67 9.14 -6.30 20.24
C GLU A 67 10.37 -6.97 19.63
N ARG A 68 10.17 -7.98 18.78
CA ARG A 68 11.27 -8.72 18.14
C ARG A 68 12.07 -7.84 17.19
N CYS A 69 11.42 -7.03 16.37
CA CYS A 69 12.10 -6.09 15.49
C CYS A 69 12.85 -5.02 16.28
N SER A 70 12.28 -4.49 17.37
CA SER A 70 12.93 -3.51 18.24
C SER A 70 14.18 -4.09 18.90
N ALA A 71 14.12 -5.35 19.35
CA ALA A 71 15.27 -6.05 19.90
C ALA A 71 16.39 -6.22 18.85
N ALA A 72 16.03 -6.58 17.61
CA ALA A 72 17.00 -6.70 16.51
C ALA A 72 17.68 -5.35 16.21
N VAL A 73 16.91 -4.27 16.16
CA VAL A 73 17.45 -2.92 15.93
C VAL A 73 18.35 -2.50 17.10
N ALA A 74 17.91 -2.70 18.35
CA ALA A 74 18.72 -2.37 19.51
C ALA A 74 20.02 -3.18 19.59
N GLN A 75 20.00 -4.45 19.16
CA GLN A 75 21.20 -5.28 19.08
C GLN A 75 22.17 -4.75 18.03
N ALA A 76 21.70 -4.47 16.80
CA ALA A 76 22.53 -3.89 15.75
C ALA A 76 23.18 -2.57 16.20
N GLN A 77 22.44 -1.73 16.92
CA GLN A 77 22.98 -0.48 17.47
C GLN A 77 24.06 -0.69 18.54
N ARG A 78 23.99 -1.75 19.34
CA ARG A 78 25.04 -2.06 20.34
C ARG A 78 26.30 -2.59 19.69
N ASP A 79 26.16 -3.36 18.61
CA ASP A 79 27.29 -4.02 17.95
C ASP A 79 28.02 -3.09 16.96
N ALA A 80 27.37 -2.01 16.52
CA ALA A 80 27.92 -1.10 15.53
C ALA A 80 28.86 -0.05 16.15
N THR A 81 29.94 0.25 15.43
CA THR A 81 30.85 1.38 15.73
C THR A 81 30.41 2.66 15.02
N GLU A 82 29.58 2.54 13.98
CA GLU A 82 29.05 3.63 13.15
C GLU A 82 27.50 3.64 13.20
N PRO A 83 26.83 4.72 12.75
CA PRO A 83 25.37 4.76 12.68
C PRO A 83 24.80 3.61 11.84
N VAL A 84 23.83 2.89 12.41
CA VAL A 84 23.16 1.77 11.77
C VAL A 84 22.10 2.27 10.80
N ASP A 85 22.07 1.70 9.61
CA ASP A 85 20.92 1.78 8.70
C ASP A 85 19.73 1.01 9.32
N ARG A 86 18.82 1.77 9.94
CA ARG A 86 17.65 1.17 10.60
C ARG A 86 16.69 0.56 9.58
N ALA A 87 16.61 1.08 8.35
CA ALA A 87 15.73 0.54 7.34
C ALA A 87 16.18 -0.86 6.91
N GLU A 88 17.49 -1.05 6.72
CA GLU A 88 18.08 -2.34 6.39
C GLU A 88 17.86 -3.37 7.52
N VAL A 89 18.09 -2.98 8.79
CA VAL A 89 17.87 -3.88 9.93
C VAL A 89 16.40 -4.25 10.09
N VAL A 90 15.49 -3.29 9.92
CA VAL A 90 14.03 -3.55 9.96
C VAL A 90 13.63 -4.48 8.81
N ALA A 91 14.16 -4.28 7.60
CA ALA A 91 13.89 -5.17 6.46
C ALA A 91 14.34 -6.62 6.73
N ALA A 92 15.53 -6.81 7.32
CA ALA A 92 16.03 -8.13 7.70
C ALA A 92 15.15 -8.78 8.79
N ALA A 93 14.74 -8.01 9.80
CA ALA A 93 13.87 -8.50 10.86
C ALA A 93 12.49 -8.89 10.30
N LEU A 94 11.85 -8.04 9.50
CA LEU A 94 10.58 -8.33 8.84
C LEU A 94 10.66 -9.55 7.91
N THR A 95 11.80 -9.77 7.25
CA THR A 95 12.02 -10.97 6.44
C THR A 95 12.00 -12.25 7.28
N THR A 96 12.60 -12.22 8.47
CA THR A 96 12.55 -13.34 9.44
C THR A 96 11.12 -13.64 9.88
N GLU A 97 10.27 -12.62 9.87
CA GLU A 97 8.84 -12.68 10.23
C GLU A 97 7.94 -13.03 9.02
N GLY A 98 8.55 -13.34 7.88
CA GLY A 98 7.85 -13.81 6.69
C GLY A 98 7.37 -12.73 5.72
N TYR A 99 7.79 -11.47 5.88
CA TYR A 99 7.39 -10.37 4.98
C TYR A 99 8.21 -10.26 3.68
N ALA A 100 9.30 -11.05 3.55
CA ALA A 100 10.21 -10.97 2.40
C ALA A 100 10.55 -9.52 2.02
N ALA A 101 11.16 -8.81 2.97
CA ALA A 101 11.35 -7.37 2.93
C ALA A 101 12.78 -6.97 2.54
N MET A 102 12.92 -5.78 1.96
CA MET A 102 14.20 -5.19 1.55
C MET A 102 14.16 -3.68 1.73
N ALA A 103 15.28 -3.07 2.12
CA ALA A 103 15.49 -1.63 2.09
C ALA A 103 16.29 -1.23 0.83
N MET A 104 15.93 -0.12 0.21
CA MET A 104 16.64 0.44 -0.94
C MET A 104 16.81 1.94 -0.76
N SER A 105 18.04 2.43 -0.82
CA SER A 105 18.29 3.88 -0.83
C SER A 105 17.84 4.51 -2.15
N LEU A 106 17.13 5.63 -2.08
CA LEU A 106 16.75 6.42 -3.24
C LEU A 106 17.86 7.43 -3.55
N GLY A 107 18.58 7.22 -4.64
CA GLY A 107 19.67 8.10 -5.05
C GLY A 107 19.22 9.42 -5.69
N GLY A 108 19.80 10.54 -5.23
CA GLY A 108 20.30 11.62 -6.10
C GLY A 108 19.30 12.41 -6.93
N GLY A 109 18.34 13.09 -6.30
CA GLY A 109 17.60 14.20 -6.89
C GLY A 109 17.16 15.19 -5.82
N ALA A 110 17.14 16.50 -6.12
CA ALA A 110 16.86 17.58 -5.18
C ALA A 110 15.48 17.52 -4.46
N ILE A 111 14.67 16.49 -4.73
CA ILE A 111 13.26 16.40 -4.34
C ILE A 111 12.96 15.12 -3.53
N SER A 112 13.85 14.12 -3.48
CA SER A 112 13.60 12.87 -2.74
C SER A 112 14.90 12.26 -2.21
N ASN A 113 15.30 12.70 -1.03
CA ASN A 113 16.26 12.03 -0.16
C ASN A 113 15.52 11.01 0.71
N GLY A 114 16.04 9.79 0.80
CA GLY A 114 15.46 8.77 1.69
C GLY A 114 15.63 7.36 1.18
N GLU A 115 14.87 6.46 1.78
CA GLU A 115 14.92 5.02 1.54
C GLU A 115 13.50 4.50 1.29
N GLN A 116 13.42 3.35 0.64
CA GLN A 116 12.18 2.59 0.51
C GLN A 116 12.33 1.25 1.20
N LEU A 117 11.39 0.97 2.09
CA LEU A 117 11.15 -0.36 2.60
C LEU A 117 10.09 -1.04 1.73
N CYS A 118 10.48 -2.10 1.05
CA CYS A 118 9.61 -2.88 0.18
C CYS A 118 9.36 -4.26 0.80
N GLN A 119 8.11 -4.71 0.81
CA GLN A 119 7.71 -6.05 1.25
C GLN A 119 7.08 -6.79 0.07
N HIS A 120 7.72 -7.88 -0.36
CA HIS A 120 7.24 -8.70 -1.47
C HIS A 120 6.20 -9.74 -1.04
N HIS A 121 6.01 -9.90 0.27
CA HIS A 121 5.00 -10.75 0.85
C HIS A 121 4.40 -10.07 2.08
N CYS A 122 3.08 -10.11 2.22
CA CYS A 122 2.40 -9.68 3.43
C CYS A 122 1.58 -10.87 3.94
N PRO A 123 1.94 -11.47 5.10
CA PRO A 123 1.27 -12.66 5.62
C PRO A 123 -0.23 -12.49 5.86
N VAL A 124 -0.69 -11.24 6.03
CA VAL A 124 -2.08 -10.90 6.31
C VAL A 124 -2.74 -10.14 5.16
N ALA A 125 -2.16 -10.15 3.95
CA ALA A 125 -2.64 -9.32 2.83
C ALA A 125 -4.12 -9.55 2.51
N HIS A 126 -4.58 -10.80 2.54
CA HIS A 126 -5.97 -11.14 2.24
C HIS A 126 -6.93 -10.57 3.29
N VAL A 127 -6.57 -10.70 4.57
CA VAL A 127 -7.36 -10.17 5.68
C VAL A 127 -7.33 -8.64 5.71
N ALA A 128 -6.17 -8.04 5.46
CA ALA A 128 -5.97 -6.60 5.42
C ALA A 128 -6.69 -5.90 4.26
N ALA A 129 -7.07 -6.64 3.21
CA ALA A 129 -7.90 -6.11 2.12
C ALA A 129 -9.31 -5.71 2.60
N GLU A 130 -9.85 -6.41 3.62
CA GLU A 130 -11.12 -6.06 4.25
C GLU A 130 -10.94 -5.20 5.51
N PHE A 131 -9.81 -5.37 6.22
CA PHE A 131 -9.50 -4.64 7.45
C PHE A 131 -8.19 -3.83 7.33
N PRO A 132 -8.22 -2.64 6.71
CA PRO A 132 -7.04 -1.78 6.50
C PRO A 132 -6.31 -1.36 7.77
N GLN A 133 -6.96 -1.45 8.93
CA GLN A 133 -6.37 -1.20 10.25
C GLN A 133 -5.09 -2.01 10.47
N LEU A 134 -4.98 -3.21 9.86
CA LEU A 134 -3.76 -4.03 9.89
C LEU A 134 -2.59 -3.33 9.17
N CYS A 135 -2.82 -2.74 8.00
CA CYS A 135 -1.80 -1.99 7.27
C CYS A 135 -1.44 -0.68 7.97
N GLU A 136 -2.41 -0.02 8.60
CA GLU A 136 -2.19 1.20 9.39
C GLU A 136 -1.33 0.92 10.63
N ALA A 137 -1.68 -0.12 11.40
CA ALA A 137 -0.91 -0.56 12.56
C ALA A 137 0.53 -0.94 12.17
N GLU A 138 0.71 -1.66 11.06
CA GLU A 138 2.03 -1.99 10.51
C GLU A 138 2.83 -0.74 10.13
N THR A 139 2.20 0.22 9.48
CA THR A 139 2.85 1.49 9.13
C THR A 139 3.30 2.24 10.37
N ALA A 140 2.48 2.26 11.43
CA ALA A 140 2.82 2.89 12.70
C ALA A 140 3.99 2.18 13.40
N VAL A 141 4.00 0.84 13.40
CA VAL A 141 5.13 0.03 13.92
C VAL A 141 6.40 0.32 13.15
N ILE A 142 6.36 0.29 11.82
CA ILE A 142 7.51 0.61 10.98
C ILE A 142 8.04 2.01 11.30
N SER A 143 7.15 3.02 11.42
CA SER A 143 7.54 4.38 11.80
C SER A 143 8.32 4.43 13.11
N ARG A 144 7.85 3.74 14.16
CA ARG A 144 8.54 3.66 15.44
C ARG A 144 9.88 2.92 15.34
N LEU A 145 9.90 1.82 14.61
CA LEU A 145 11.12 1.02 14.40
C LEU A 145 12.20 1.79 13.64
N VAL A 146 11.85 2.57 12.61
CA VAL A 146 12.85 3.37 11.88
C VAL A 146 13.16 4.70 12.58
N GLY A 147 12.29 5.15 13.49
CA GLY A 147 12.49 6.34 14.31
C GLY A 147 12.16 7.66 13.60
N THR A 148 11.42 7.60 12.48
CA THR A 148 10.95 8.78 11.74
C THR A 148 9.54 8.50 11.19
N HIS A 149 8.85 9.55 10.77
CA HIS A 149 7.61 9.38 10.03
C HIS A 149 7.87 8.61 8.73
N VAL A 150 6.93 7.75 8.34
CA VAL A 150 6.99 7.02 7.07
C VAL A 150 5.68 7.18 6.31
N GLN A 151 5.78 7.11 4.99
CA GLN A 151 4.61 7.19 4.11
C GLN A 151 4.42 5.86 3.39
N ARG A 152 3.26 5.21 3.61
CA ARG A 152 2.85 4.06 2.79
C ARG A 152 2.47 4.55 1.39
N LEU A 153 3.09 3.99 0.36
CA LEU A 153 2.89 4.35 -1.04
C LEU A 153 2.05 3.31 -1.81
N ALA A 154 2.19 2.03 -1.45
CA ALA A 154 1.53 0.90 -2.10
C ALA A 154 1.29 -0.21 -1.08
N THR A 155 0.22 -0.99 -1.22
CA THR A 155 -0.03 -2.19 -0.42
C THR A 155 -0.58 -3.35 -1.24
N ILE A 156 -0.09 -4.56 -0.96
CA ILE A 156 -0.62 -5.80 -1.55
C ILE A 156 -2.11 -5.95 -1.23
N ALA A 157 -2.54 -5.55 -0.03
CA ALA A 157 -3.95 -5.56 0.38
C ALA A 157 -4.88 -4.72 -0.53
N HIS A 158 -4.37 -3.65 -1.14
CA HIS A 158 -5.12 -2.83 -2.11
C HIS A 158 -4.92 -3.27 -3.56
N GLY A 159 -4.27 -4.42 -3.79
CA GLY A 159 -4.06 -5.00 -5.12
C GLY A 159 -2.74 -4.62 -5.78
N ASP A 160 -1.82 -3.96 -5.08
CA ASP A 160 -0.46 -3.74 -5.58
C ASP A 160 0.36 -5.05 -5.56
N GLY A 161 1.43 -5.12 -6.36
CA GLY A 161 2.32 -6.28 -6.35
C GLY A 161 3.30 -6.34 -5.17
N ILE A 162 3.50 -5.21 -4.48
CA ILE A 162 4.53 -5.01 -3.44
C ILE A 162 3.99 -3.95 -2.46
N CYS A 163 4.17 -4.16 -1.15
CA CYS A 163 3.97 -3.06 -0.19
C CYS A 163 5.21 -2.16 -0.22
N THR A 164 5.04 -0.86 -0.42
CA THR A 164 6.15 0.10 -0.46
C THR A 164 5.92 1.19 0.57
N THR A 165 6.91 1.39 1.45
CA THR A 165 6.92 2.44 2.47
C THR A 165 8.12 3.34 2.26
N HIS A 166 7.89 4.64 2.05
CA HIS A 166 8.94 5.64 1.95
C HIS A 166 9.37 6.10 3.35
N ILE A 167 10.68 6.06 3.57
CA ILE A 167 11.35 6.54 4.78
C ILE A 167 12.13 7.79 4.36
N PRO A 168 11.68 8.99 4.75
CA PRO A 168 12.36 10.23 4.38
C PRO A 168 13.75 10.27 5.01
N GLY A 169 14.73 10.66 4.20
CA GLY A 169 16.09 10.90 4.66
C GLY A 169 16.18 12.14 5.55
N PRO A 170 17.33 12.39 6.19
CA PRO A 170 17.53 13.59 6.98
C PRO A 170 17.22 14.83 6.12
N HIS A 171 16.27 15.64 6.58
CA HIS A 171 15.83 16.84 5.89
C HIS A 171 17.01 17.80 5.74
N VAL A 172 17.57 17.88 4.53
CA VAL A 172 18.45 18.99 4.17
C VAL A 172 17.51 20.14 3.82
N PRO A 173 17.44 21.22 4.62
CA PRO A 173 16.63 22.37 4.23
C PRO A 173 17.12 22.84 2.87
N GLY A 174 16.23 22.77 1.87
CA GLY A 174 16.46 23.41 0.59
C GLY A 174 16.75 24.90 0.80
N PRO A 175 17.40 25.57 -0.17
CA PRO A 175 17.61 27.01 -0.08
C PRO A 175 16.26 27.67 0.24
N HIS A 176 16.21 28.43 1.32
CA HIS A 176 15.03 29.15 1.75
C HIS A 176 14.64 30.11 0.62
N ILE A 177 13.72 29.71 -0.25
CA ILE A 177 13.12 30.61 -1.22
C ILE A 177 12.22 31.52 -0.38
N PRO A 178 12.57 32.81 -0.20
CA PRO A 178 11.74 33.71 0.59
C PRO A 178 10.33 33.69 -0.01
N ALA A 179 9.33 33.55 0.86
CA ALA A 179 7.94 33.59 0.45
C ALA A 179 7.72 34.82 -0.42
N PRO A 180 7.02 34.70 -1.57
CA PRO A 180 6.75 35.86 -2.41
C PRO A 180 6.05 36.90 -1.54
N THR A 181 6.71 38.05 -1.38
CA THR A 181 6.13 39.21 -0.70
C THR A 181 4.78 39.46 -1.34
N GLN A 182 3.70 39.41 -0.56
CA GLN A 182 2.38 39.77 -1.04
C GLN A 182 2.46 41.19 -1.61
N ARG A 183 2.52 41.31 -2.94
CA ARG A 183 2.32 42.58 -3.61
C ARG A 183 0.88 42.98 -3.31
N ALA A 184 0.71 44.17 -2.75
CA ALA A 184 -0.57 44.76 -2.40
C ALA A 184 -1.61 44.53 -3.52
N GLY A 185 -2.79 44.10 -3.09
CA GLY A 185 -3.82 43.43 -3.88
C GLY A 185 -4.06 43.96 -5.29
N ASN A 186 -4.15 43.04 -6.24
CA ASN A 186 -4.98 43.24 -7.41
C ASN A 186 -6.42 43.43 -6.92
N LYS A 187 -6.93 44.66 -7.01
CA LYS A 187 -8.36 44.92 -6.86
C LYS A 187 -9.11 44.02 -7.85
N VAL A 188 -9.93 43.12 -7.33
CA VAL A 188 -10.89 42.37 -8.14
C VAL A 188 -11.83 43.40 -8.74
N VAL A 189 -11.74 43.59 -10.05
CA VAL A 189 -12.73 44.37 -10.80
C VAL A 189 -13.99 43.52 -10.88
N PRO A 190 -15.17 44.00 -10.44
CA PRO A 190 -16.39 43.22 -10.54
C PRO A 190 -16.71 42.96 -12.02
N ALA A 191 -17.02 41.70 -12.33
CA ALA A 191 -17.40 41.28 -13.67
C ALA A 191 -18.65 42.06 -14.14
N ARG A 192 -18.62 42.58 -15.37
CA ARG A 192 -19.80 43.17 -16.03
C ARG A 192 -20.86 42.08 -16.23
N PRO A 193 -22.17 42.40 -16.09
CA PRO A 193 -23.22 41.43 -16.37
C PRO A 193 -23.28 41.14 -17.87
N VAL A 194 -23.42 39.85 -18.20
CA VAL A 194 -23.63 39.35 -19.55
C VAL A 194 -25.03 39.79 -20.03
N PRO A 195 -25.18 40.40 -21.21
CA PRO A 195 -26.49 40.79 -21.71
C PRO A 195 -27.32 39.57 -22.11
N ALA A 196 -28.60 39.57 -21.71
CA ALA A 196 -29.55 38.51 -22.01
C ALA A 196 -29.80 38.41 -23.52
N GLY A 197 -29.53 37.22 -24.07
CA GLY A 197 -29.85 36.84 -25.44
C GLY A 197 -31.35 36.71 -25.69
N ARG A 198 -31.76 37.23 -26.84
CA ARG A 198 -33.11 37.41 -27.36
C ARG A 198 -33.89 36.10 -27.53
N ALA A 199 -35.16 36.12 -27.11
CA ALA A 199 -36.15 35.08 -27.37
C ALA A 199 -36.40 34.89 -28.88
N THR A 200 -36.54 33.64 -29.31
CA THR A 200 -37.25 33.28 -30.55
C THR A 200 -38.26 32.17 -30.24
N ALA A 201 -39.44 32.33 -30.84
CA ALA A 201 -40.62 31.53 -30.59
C ALA A 201 -40.65 30.23 -31.43
N GLY A 202 -41.15 29.19 -30.77
CA GLY A 202 -41.92 28.01 -31.22
C GLY A 202 -41.82 27.46 -32.65
N THR A 203 -41.75 26.12 -32.74
CA THR A 203 -42.90 25.35 -33.26
C THR A 203 -42.87 23.90 -32.76
N ALA A 204 -44.06 23.34 -32.58
CA ALA A 204 -44.33 22.01 -32.06
C ALA A 204 -43.93 20.87 -33.00
N GLY A 205 -43.56 19.73 -32.42
CA GLY A 205 -43.45 18.44 -33.09
C GLY A 205 -43.47 17.32 -32.06
N ALA A 206 -44.64 16.75 -31.81
CA ALA A 206 -44.80 15.56 -30.99
C ALA A 206 -44.22 14.34 -31.71
N SER A 207 -43.42 13.53 -31.01
CA SER A 207 -43.20 12.13 -31.39
C SER A 207 -42.94 11.29 -30.14
N THR A 208 -43.89 10.42 -29.85
CA THR A 208 -43.80 9.34 -28.87
C THR A 208 -42.74 8.32 -29.28
N ARG A 209 -41.88 7.91 -28.34
CA ARG A 209 -41.43 6.51 -28.29
C ARG A 209 -40.89 6.14 -26.91
N SER A 210 -41.40 5.02 -26.44
CA SER A 210 -41.31 4.44 -25.12
C SER A 210 -39.92 3.86 -24.80
N THR A 211 -39.57 3.91 -23.52
CA THR A 211 -38.47 3.20 -22.87
C THR A 211 -38.64 1.68 -22.96
N PRO A 212 -37.57 0.89 -23.17
CA PRO A 212 -37.52 -0.45 -22.64
C PRO A 212 -36.61 -0.48 -21.41
N SER A 213 -37.22 -0.79 -20.27
CA SER A 213 -36.55 -1.39 -19.12
C SER A 213 -36.04 -2.77 -19.53
N ILE A 214 -34.77 -3.07 -19.25
CA ILE A 214 -34.28 -4.46 -19.27
C ILE A 214 -33.89 -4.80 -17.84
N ASP A 215 -34.85 -5.44 -17.17
CA ASP A 215 -34.65 -6.34 -16.06
C ASP A 215 -33.68 -7.45 -16.50
N ARG A 216 -32.65 -7.71 -15.69
CA ARG A 216 -31.87 -8.94 -15.78
C ARG A 216 -32.13 -9.77 -14.55
N GLU A 217 -33.10 -10.65 -14.71
CA GLU A 217 -33.37 -11.74 -13.80
C GLU A 217 -32.16 -12.67 -13.64
N ARG A 218 -32.05 -13.11 -12.40
CA ARG A 218 -31.24 -14.15 -11.81
C ARG A 218 -31.64 -15.51 -12.40
N THR A 219 -30.67 -16.37 -12.70
CA THR A 219 -30.93 -17.81 -12.89
C THR A 219 -29.95 -18.62 -12.03
N PRO A 220 -30.44 -19.53 -11.17
CA PRO A 220 -29.62 -20.44 -10.38
C PRO A 220 -29.42 -21.79 -11.07
N ALA A 221 -28.23 -22.37 -10.89
CA ALA A 221 -27.93 -23.78 -10.61
C ALA A 221 -26.43 -24.00 -10.82
#